data_AF-A0A973D382-F1
#
_entry.id   AF-A0A973D382-F1
#
_cell.length_a   1.000
_cell.length_b   1.000
_cell.length_c   1.000
_cell.angle_alpha   90.00
_cell.angle_beta   90.00
_cell.angle_gamma   90.00
#
_symmetry.space_group_name_H-M   'P 1'
#
loop_
_entity.id
_entity.type
_entity.pdbx_description
1 polymer ?
#
loop_
_entity_poly.entity_id
_entity_poly.type
_entity_poly.pdbx_seq_one_letter_code
_entity_poly.pdbx_strand_id
1 'polypeptide(L)'
;MLEPNDPVIESGDFLIATPAMRDANFHRTVILICDHDQQGTFGLVLNRSTGIPIEKVFEQLDPEIAEACSLFFGGPVDQERVFAVRRGVPDEVPGDEVGNGMFLPKDLAESVEQICSGDELLEEYRFFVGYSGWDAGQLEQELQEQSWITVSGIEDLIFDTEPDQLWSQALRSLGGEHTLWSMMPADPEWN
;
A
#
# COMPACT_ATOMS: atom_id res chain seq x y z
N MET A 1 -9.30 -25.03 25.64
CA MET A 1 -9.45 -25.38 24.22
C MET A 1 -8.77 -24.22 23.52
N LEU A 2 -7.53 -24.41 23.05
CA LEU A 2 -6.80 -23.33 22.40
C LEU A 2 -7.42 -23.21 21.01
N GLU A 3 -8.07 -22.09 20.75
CA GLU A 3 -8.52 -21.72 19.42
C GLU A 3 -7.30 -21.69 18.48
N PRO A 4 -7.42 -22.13 17.21
CA PRO A 4 -6.34 -21.90 16.25
C PRO A 4 -6.02 -20.41 16.27
N ASN A 5 -4.74 -20.04 16.39
CA ASN A 5 -4.29 -18.66 16.32
C ASN A 5 -4.83 -18.06 15.01
N ASP A 6 -5.89 -17.26 15.09
CA ASP A 6 -6.23 -16.33 14.01
C ASP A 6 -4.99 -15.43 13.83
N PRO A 7 -4.58 -15.16 12.58
CA PRO A 7 -3.48 -14.24 12.34
C PRO A 7 -3.79 -12.91 13.03
N VAL A 8 -2.89 -12.45 13.88
CA VAL A 8 -3.01 -11.12 14.47
C VAL A 8 -2.72 -10.13 13.35
N ILE A 9 -3.71 -9.30 13.02
CA ILE A 9 -3.62 -8.25 12.01
C ILE A 9 -3.23 -6.97 12.74
N GLU A 10 -2.15 -6.33 12.33
CA GLU A 10 -1.69 -5.07 12.92
C GLU A 10 -1.50 -3.99 11.85
N SER A 11 -1.61 -2.72 12.26
CA SER A 11 -1.15 -1.62 11.41
C SER A 11 0.33 -1.82 11.08
N GLY A 12 0.71 -1.55 9.83
CA GLY A 12 2.06 -1.78 9.33
C GLY A 12 2.24 -3.16 8.67
N ASP A 13 1.30 -4.08 8.85
CA ASP A 13 1.28 -5.32 8.07
C ASP A 13 0.92 -5.07 6.61
N PHE A 14 1.24 -6.05 5.78
CA PHE A 14 0.98 -6.05 4.36
C PHE A 14 0.09 -7.21 3.97
N LEU A 15 -0.86 -6.95 3.08
CA LEU A 15 -1.69 -7.96 2.45
C LEU A 15 -1.22 -8.19 1.01
N ILE A 16 -0.84 -9.42 0.70
CA ILE A 16 -0.50 -9.84 -0.65
C ILE A 16 -1.69 -10.62 -1.22
N ALA A 17 -2.24 -10.15 -2.34
CA ALA A 17 -3.31 -10.86 -3.02
C ALA A 17 -2.84 -12.24 -3.49
N THR A 18 -3.59 -13.29 -3.19
CA THR A 18 -3.29 -14.62 -3.74
C THR A 18 -3.72 -14.70 -5.21
N PRO A 19 -3.23 -15.70 -5.97
CA PRO A 19 -3.76 -15.97 -7.31
C PRO A 19 -5.25 -16.30 -7.36
N ALA A 20 -5.87 -16.63 -6.21
CA ALA A 20 -7.30 -16.88 -6.11
C ALA A 20 -8.14 -15.60 -6.03
N MET A 21 -7.50 -14.43 -5.81
CA MET A 21 -8.17 -13.12 -5.74
C MET A 21 -8.94 -12.82 -7.03
N ARG A 22 -10.25 -12.70 -6.92
CA ARG A 22 -11.16 -12.48 -8.07
C ARG A 22 -11.54 -11.02 -8.27
N ASP A 23 -11.40 -10.19 -7.24
CA ASP A 23 -11.73 -8.78 -7.36
C ASP A 23 -10.70 -8.09 -8.25
N ALA A 24 -11.16 -7.45 -9.32
CA ALA A 24 -10.32 -6.72 -10.26
C ALA A 24 -9.60 -5.52 -9.60
N ASN A 25 -10.13 -4.98 -8.51
CA ASN A 25 -9.50 -3.92 -7.72
C ASN A 25 -8.26 -4.42 -6.95
N PHE A 26 -8.19 -5.73 -6.69
CA PHE A 26 -7.22 -6.34 -5.78
C PHE A 26 -6.39 -7.46 -6.41
N HIS A 27 -6.67 -7.85 -7.66
CA HIS A 27 -5.83 -8.80 -8.36
C HIS A 27 -4.38 -8.30 -8.42
N ARG A 28 -3.45 -9.14 -7.96
CA ARG A 28 -2.01 -8.87 -7.86
C ARG A 28 -1.63 -7.59 -7.13
N THR A 29 -2.38 -7.24 -6.09
CA THR A 29 -2.03 -6.08 -5.26
C THR A 29 -1.19 -6.47 -4.05
N VAL A 30 -0.38 -5.52 -3.62
CA VAL A 30 0.15 -5.47 -2.26
C VAL A 30 -0.47 -4.28 -1.56
N ILE A 31 -1.06 -4.47 -0.39
CA ILE A 31 -1.74 -3.44 0.38
C ILE A 31 -1.00 -3.23 1.69
N LEU A 32 -0.72 -1.98 2.06
CA LEU A 32 -0.31 -1.63 3.42
C LEU A 32 -1.57 -1.47 4.28
N ILE A 33 -1.61 -2.15 5.42
CA ILE A 33 -2.61 -1.90 6.46
C ILE A 33 -2.17 -0.65 7.21
N CYS A 34 -2.96 0.40 7.08
CA CYS A 34 -2.70 1.69 7.66
C CYS A 34 -3.33 1.84 9.05
N ASP A 35 -4.50 1.25 9.25
CA ASP A 35 -5.18 1.18 10.54
C ASP A 35 -6.03 -0.09 10.60
N HIS A 36 -6.08 -0.73 11.77
CA HIS A 36 -6.91 -1.91 12.02
C HIS A 36 -7.46 -1.88 13.44
N ASP A 37 -8.79 -1.87 13.58
CA ASP A 37 -9.48 -1.90 14.84
C ASP A 37 -10.76 -2.77 14.79
N GLN A 38 -11.55 -2.76 15.87
CA GLN A 38 -12.79 -3.53 15.96
C GLN A 38 -13.90 -3.03 15.02
N GLN A 39 -13.76 -1.83 14.46
CA GLN A 39 -14.72 -1.22 13.54
C GLN A 39 -14.39 -1.54 12.09
N GLY A 40 -13.12 -1.81 11.78
CA GLY A 40 -12.72 -2.23 10.44
C GLY A 40 -11.22 -2.11 10.19
N THR A 41 -10.87 -2.22 8.91
CA THR A 41 -9.49 -2.05 8.44
C THR A 41 -9.43 -1.00 7.35
N PHE A 42 -8.39 -0.17 7.39
CA PHE A 42 -8.04 0.80 6.37
C PHE A 42 -6.67 0.44 5.79
N GLY A 43 -6.56 0.43 4.47
CA GLY A 43 -5.30 0.17 3.79
C GLY A 43 -5.19 0.82 2.42
N LEU A 44 -3.97 0.81 1.89
CA LEU A 44 -3.59 1.46 0.64
C LEU A 44 -2.88 0.47 -0.29
N VAL A 45 -3.40 0.31 -1.51
CA VAL A 45 -2.75 -0.48 -2.56
C VAL A 45 -1.46 0.21 -3.02
N LEU A 46 -0.32 -0.46 -2.81
CA LEU A 46 1.02 0.10 -2.98
C LEU A 46 1.53 0.09 -4.41
N ASN A 47 0.98 -0.80 -5.25
CA ASN A 47 1.60 -1.17 -6.52
C ASN A 47 0.73 -0.89 -7.76
N ARG A 48 -0.27 -0.01 -7.65
CA ARG A 48 -1.09 0.40 -8.79
C ARG A 48 -0.87 1.88 -9.11
N SER A 49 0.14 2.17 -9.92
CA SER A 49 0.29 3.53 -10.46
C SER A 49 -0.86 3.85 -11.41
N THR A 50 -1.42 5.06 -11.29
CA THR A 50 -2.45 5.57 -12.20
C THR A 50 -1.87 6.24 -13.44
N GLY A 51 -0.56 6.56 -13.41
CA GLY A 51 0.11 7.40 -14.41
C GLY A 51 -0.34 8.86 -14.40
N ILE A 52 -1.24 9.26 -13.49
CA ILE A 52 -1.65 10.65 -13.30
C ILE A 52 -0.56 11.34 -12.47
N PRO A 53 0.10 12.39 -12.97
CA PRO A 53 1.10 13.11 -12.19
C PRO A 53 0.47 13.81 -10.99
N ILE A 54 1.21 13.89 -9.88
CA ILE A 54 0.71 14.50 -8.63
C ILE A 54 0.39 16.00 -8.77
N GLU A 55 0.93 16.67 -9.80
CA GLU A 55 0.63 18.07 -10.14
C GLU A 55 -0.88 18.34 -10.33
N LYS A 56 -1.64 17.32 -10.75
CA LYS A 56 -3.08 17.45 -11.02
C LYS A 56 -3.90 17.59 -9.74
N VAL A 57 -3.32 17.18 -8.62
CA VAL A 57 -3.92 17.31 -7.28
C VAL A 57 -3.33 18.50 -6.55
N PHE A 58 -2.02 18.71 -6.67
CA PHE A 58 -1.29 19.77 -5.98
C PHE A 58 -0.67 20.74 -7.00
N GLU A 59 -1.44 21.75 -7.40
CA GLU A 59 -1.01 22.76 -8.41
C GLU A 59 0.20 23.60 -7.95
N GLN A 60 0.52 23.58 -6.66
CA GLN A 60 1.63 24.30 -6.05
C GLN A 60 2.98 23.57 -6.11
N LEU A 61 2.99 22.30 -6.53
CA LEU A 61 4.23 21.57 -6.79
C LEU A 61 4.91 22.13 -8.04
N ASP A 62 6.24 22.23 -7.99
CA ASP A 62 7.01 22.54 -9.19
C ASP A 62 6.75 21.46 -10.25
N PRO A 63 6.36 21.82 -11.49
CA PRO A 63 6.07 20.86 -12.55
C PRO A 63 7.21 19.87 -12.82
N GLU A 64 8.48 20.30 -12.70
CA GLU A 64 9.63 19.42 -12.89
C GLU A 64 9.74 18.36 -11.78
N ILE A 65 9.34 18.72 -10.55
CA ILE A 65 9.28 17.81 -9.40
C ILE A 65 8.07 16.88 -9.51
N ALA A 66 6.93 17.41 -9.97
CA ALA A 66 5.68 16.69 -10.01
C ALA A 66 5.58 15.67 -11.17
N GLU A 67 6.25 15.89 -12.30
CA GLU A 67 6.35 14.88 -13.37
C GLU A 67 7.10 13.61 -12.92
N ALA A 68 7.97 13.72 -11.92
CA ALA A 68 8.73 12.59 -11.39
C ALA A 68 7.90 11.65 -10.50
N CYS A 69 6.68 12.03 -10.09
CA CYS A 69 5.85 11.23 -9.20
C CYS A 69 4.41 11.09 -9.70
N SER A 70 3.92 9.85 -9.70
CA SER A 70 2.54 9.52 -10.10
C SER A 70 1.68 9.19 -8.89
N LEU A 71 0.39 9.51 -8.97
CA LEU A 71 -0.61 9.03 -8.04
C LEU A 71 -0.80 7.52 -8.17
N PHE A 72 -0.97 6.86 -7.03
CA PHE A 72 -1.33 5.46 -6.95
C PHE A 72 -2.81 5.31 -6.65
N PHE A 73 -3.43 4.27 -7.18
CA PHE A 73 -4.77 3.87 -6.77
C PHE A 73 -4.66 3.20 -5.41
N GLY A 74 -5.16 3.84 -4.35
CA GLY A 74 -5.13 3.31 -2.99
C GLY A 74 -6.26 2.33 -2.69
N GLY A 75 -7.36 2.41 -3.44
CA GLY A 75 -8.46 1.46 -3.41
C GLY A 75 -9.79 2.05 -3.90
N PRO A 76 -10.86 1.24 -3.91
CA PRO A 76 -12.11 1.60 -4.56
C PRO A 76 -12.95 2.62 -3.78
N VAL A 77 -12.66 2.86 -2.50
CA VAL A 77 -13.45 3.73 -1.62
C VAL A 77 -12.94 5.16 -1.69
N ASP A 78 -13.86 6.13 -1.76
CA ASP A 78 -13.59 7.57 -1.70
C ASP A 78 -12.48 8.03 -2.68
N GLN A 79 -12.63 7.71 -3.96
CA GLN A 79 -11.66 8.00 -5.03
C GLN A 79 -11.48 9.50 -5.34
N GLU A 80 -12.07 10.39 -4.54
CA GLU A 80 -11.80 11.83 -4.59
C GLU A 80 -10.82 12.25 -3.49
N ARG A 81 -10.65 11.42 -2.46
CA ARG A 81 -9.75 11.67 -1.35
C ARG A 81 -8.33 11.22 -1.66
N VAL A 82 -7.37 12.05 -1.25
CA VAL A 82 -5.94 11.81 -1.43
C VAL A 82 -5.31 11.46 -0.10
N PHE A 83 -4.41 10.48 -0.14
CA PHE A 83 -3.59 10.05 0.98
C PHE A 83 -2.12 10.12 0.56
N ALA A 84 -1.22 10.16 1.55
CA ALA A 84 0.19 9.90 1.32
C ALA A 84 0.70 8.97 2.39
N VAL A 85 1.69 8.17 2.02
CA VAL A 85 2.52 7.44 2.98
C VAL A 85 3.94 7.91 2.78
N ARG A 86 4.62 8.17 3.89
CA ARG A 86 6.02 8.57 3.91
C ARG A 86 6.86 7.57 4.69
N ARG A 87 8.05 7.25 4.18
CA ARG A 87 9.08 6.59 5.00
C ARG A 87 9.75 7.61 5.95
N GLY A 88 10.11 7.17 7.15
CA GLY A 88 10.67 8.05 8.16
C GLY A 88 11.27 7.31 9.34
N VAL A 89 11.91 8.06 10.24
CA VAL A 89 12.38 7.56 11.53
C VAL A 89 11.36 7.96 12.61
N PRO A 90 10.96 7.03 13.49
CA PRO A 90 10.12 7.35 14.64
C PRO A 90 10.70 8.52 15.46
N ASP A 91 9.81 9.35 16.00
CA ASP A 91 10.13 10.58 16.74
C ASP A 91 10.81 11.72 15.94
N GLU A 92 11.21 11.48 14.68
CA GLU A 92 11.78 12.52 13.80
C GLU A 92 10.77 13.07 12.79
N VAL A 93 9.80 12.25 12.37
CA VAL A 93 8.81 12.60 11.35
C VAL A 93 7.44 12.87 11.97
N PRO A 94 6.80 14.02 11.67
CA PRO A 94 5.44 14.28 12.10
C PRO A 94 4.45 13.40 11.30
N GLY A 95 3.53 12.77 12.00
CA GLY A 95 2.54 11.89 11.37
C GLY A 95 1.92 10.93 12.37
N ASP A 96 1.00 10.11 11.90
CA ASP A 96 0.59 8.91 12.62
C ASP A 96 1.43 7.74 12.11
N GLU A 97 2.16 7.09 13.02
CA GLU A 97 2.97 5.92 12.70
C GLU A 97 2.05 4.76 12.36
N VAL A 98 2.18 4.24 11.15
CA VAL A 98 1.49 3.03 10.68
C VAL A 98 2.26 1.80 11.15
N GLY A 99 3.59 1.88 11.19
CA GLY A 99 4.50 0.79 11.55
C GLY A 99 5.62 0.65 10.53
N ASN A 100 6.69 -0.06 10.88
CA ASN A 100 7.82 -0.35 9.98
C ASN A 100 8.44 0.90 9.33
N GLY A 101 8.51 2.01 10.07
CA GLY A 101 9.06 3.29 9.56
C GLY A 101 8.14 3.99 8.55
N MET A 102 6.87 3.60 8.46
CA MET A 102 5.87 4.23 7.60
C MET A 102 4.94 5.13 8.39
N PHE A 103 4.68 6.31 7.85
CA PHE A 103 3.89 7.36 8.48
C PHE A 103 2.82 7.88 7.53
N LEU A 104 1.64 8.15 8.08
CA LEU A 104 0.61 8.95 7.42
C LEU A 104 0.78 10.42 7.84
N PRO A 105 1.02 11.33 6.88
CA PRO A 105 1.01 12.75 7.18
C PRO A 105 -0.37 13.20 7.68
N LYS A 106 -0.36 14.06 8.72
CA LYS A 106 -1.60 14.63 9.29
C LYS A 106 -2.20 15.70 8.38
N ASP A 107 -1.33 16.49 7.75
CA ASP A 107 -1.70 17.52 6.80
C ASP A 107 -0.88 17.35 5.53
N LEU A 108 -1.56 16.87 4.49
CA LEU A 108 -0.96 16.69 3.16
C LEU A 108 -0.52 18.00 2.53
N ALA A 109 -1.21 19.10 2.80
CA ALA A 109 -0.85 20.40 2.23
C ALA A 109 0.46 20.89 2.86
N GLU A 110 0.63 20.72 4.17
CA GLU A 110 1.89 21.04 4.87
C GLU A 110 3.06 20.20 4.33
N SER A 111 2.88 18.88 4.19
CA SER A 111 3.92 18.02 3.60
C SER A 111 4.29 18.45 2.17
N VAL A 112 3.31 18.83 1.36
CA VAL A 112 3.58 19.33 0.01
C VAL A 112 4.35 20.66 0.04
N GLU A 113 4.02 21.57 0.95
CA GLU A 113 4.77 22.82 1.13
C GLU A 113 6.23 22.55 1.54
N GLN A 114 6.46 21.58 2.43
CA GLN A 114 7.80 21.17 2.87
C GLN A 114 8.62 20.50 1.76
N ILE A 115 7.96 19.75 0.87
CA ILE A 115 8.59 19.22 -0.35
C ILE A 115 8.96 20.38 -1.28
N CYS A 116 8.07 21.36 -1.48
CA CYS A 116 8.34 22.53 -2.31
C CYS A 116 9.46 23.43 -1.78
N SER A 117 9.61 23.55 -0.45
CA SER A 117 10.69 24.32 0.17
C SER A 117 12.04 23.58 0.13
N GLY A 118 12.03 22.27 -0.16
CA GLY A 118 13.20 21.40 -0.13
C GLY A 118 13.61 20.94 1.27
N ASP A 119 12.75 21.14 2.27
CA ASP A 119 12.96 20.61 3.62
C ASP A 119 12.74 19.10 3.67
N GLU A 120 11.94 18.57 2.74
CA GLU A 120 11.64 17.15 2.61
C GLU A 120 11.81 16.65 1.18
N LEU A 121 12.13 15.35 1.06
CA LEU A 121 12.42 14.75 -0.24
C LEU A 121 11.17 14.05 -0.78
N LEU A 122 10.77 14.40 -2.01
CA LEU A 122 9.62 13.78 -2.69
C LEU A 122 9.74 12.24 -2.78
N GLU A 123 10.95 11.71 -2.91
CA GLU A 123 11.22 10.26 -3.00
C GLU A 123 10.87 9.48 -1.72
N GLU A 124 10.72 10.17 -0.59
CA GLU A 124 10.27 9.56 0.66
C GLU A 124 8.75 9.36 0.70
N TYR A 125 8.03 9.98 -0.23
CA TYR A 125 6.58 9.99 -0.28
C TYR A 125 6.03 9.11 -1.40
N ARG A 126 4.88 8.51 -1.12
CA ARG A 126 3.98 7.94 -2.13
C ARG A 126 2.58 8.50 -1.93
N PHE A 127 1.96 8.97 -3.00
CA PHE A 127 0.63 9.57 -2.97
C PHE A 127 -0.40 8.62 -3.56
N PHE A 128 -1.60 8.60 -2.97
CA PHE A 128 -2.67 7.69 -3.31
C PHE A 128 -3.98 8.45 -3.50
N VAL A 129 -4.83 7.95 -4.40
CA VAL A 129 -6.22 8.36 -4.54
C VAL A 129 -7.14 7.21 -4.14
N GLY A 130 -8.12 7.51 -3.30
CA GLY A 130 -8.98 6.52 -2.67
C GLY A 130 -8.23 5.59 -1.72
N TYR A 131 -8.99 4.67 -1.13
CA TYR A 131 -8.46 3.69 -0.19
C TYR A 131 -9.20 2.35 -0.24
N SER A 132 -8.59 1.35 0.37
CA SER A 132 -9.16 0.02 0.57
C SER A 132 -9.68 -0.06 1.99
N GLY A 133 -10.97 -0.36 2.13
CA GLY A 133 -11.64 -0.44 3.42
C GLY A 133 -12.30 -1.79 3.60
N TRP A 134 -12.18 -2.34 4.80
CA TRP A 134 -12.89 -3.53 5.24
C TRP A 134 -13.76 -3.17 6.43
N ASP A 135 -15.02 -3.60 6.39
CA ASP A 135 -15.89 -3.55 7.56
C ASP A 135 -15.40 -4.54 8.64
N ALA A 136 -15.86 -4.36 9.88
CA ALA A 136 -15.52 -5.24 11.00
C ALA A 136 -15.72 -6.73 10.66
N GLY A 137 -14.64 -7.53 10.80
CA GLY A 137 -14.65 -8.98 10.55
C GLY A 137 -14.53 -9.38 9.07
N GLN A 138 -14.57 -8.44 8.13
CA GLN A 138 -14.52 -8.74 6.71
C GLN A 138 -13.13 -9.22 6.28
N LEU A 139 -12.07 -8.55 6.74
CA LEU A 139 -10.70 -8.92 6.37
C LEU A 139 -10.35 -10.32 6.91
N GLU A 140 -10.77 -10.62 8.13
CA GLU A 140 -10.61 -11.94 8.76
C GLU A 140 -11.30 -13.03 7.95
N GLN A 141 -12.53 -12.77 7.45
CA GLN A 141 -13.21 -13.68 6.55
C GLN A 141 -12.42 -13.88 5.24
N GLU A 142 -11.92 -12.80 4.63
CA GLU A 142 -11.16 -12.88 3.39
C GLU A 142 -9.82 -13.64 3.57
N LEU A 143 -9.19 -13.53 4.75
CA LEU A 143 -8.03 -14.32 5.13
C LEU A 143 -8.37 -15.81 5.28
N GLN A 144 -9.52 -16.14 5.90
CA GLN A 144 -10.01 -17.52 5.99
C GLN A 144 -10.33 -18.12 4.62
N GLU A 145 -10.79 -17.30 3.68
CA GLU A 145 -11.03 -17.67 2.29
C GLU A 145 -9.74 -17.75 1.44
N GLN A 146 -8.57 -17.48 2.04
CA GLN A 146 -7.26 -17.48 1.38
C GLN A 146 -7.18 -16.48 0.21
N SER A 147 -7.93 -15.38 0.29
CA SER A 147 -7.84 -14.27 -0.65
C SER A 147 -6.56 -13.45 -0.46
N TRP A 148 -6.08 -13.38 0.79
CA TRP A 148 -4.90 -12.62 1.19
C TRP A 148 -3.86 -13.49 1.91
N ILE A 149 -2.61 -13.04 1.83
CA ILE A 149 -1.52 -13.49 2.69
C ILE A 149 -1.07 -12.27 3.50
N THR A 150 -1.13 -12.34 4.82
CA THR A 150 -0.59 -11.30 5.69
C THR A 150 0.91 -11.52 5.87
N VAL A 151 1.69 -10.45 5.72
CA VAL A 151 3.15 -10.47 5.88
C VAL A 151 3.61 -9.19 6.56
N SER A 152 4.73 -9.28 7.28
CA SER A 152 5.41 -8.13 7.87
C SER A 152 6.87 -8.11 7.36
N GLY A 153 7.56 -6.98 7.44
CA GLY A 153 8.99 -6.92 7.10
C GLY A 153 9.29 -6.81 5.60
N ILE A 154 8.42 -6.18 4.81
CA ILE A 154 8.64 -5.93 3.37
C ILE A 154 8.67 -4.43 3.01
N GLU A 155 8.83 -3.56 4.00
CA GLU A 155 8.83 -2.10 3.89
C GLU A 155 9.85 -1.57 2.87
N ASP A 156 11.05 -2.14 2.84
CA ASP A 156 12.10 -1.77 1.89
C ASP A 156 11.66 -2.00 0.43
N LEU A 157 10.82 -3.02 0.18
CA LEU A 157 10.36 -3.31 -1.18
C LEU A 157 9.44 -2.21 -1.73
N ILE A 158 8.75 -1.45 -0.88
CA ILE A 158 7.73 -0.49 -1.30
C ILE A 158 8.33 0.64 -2.13
N PHE A 159 9.47 1.16 -1.69
CA PHE A 159 10.15 2.29 -2.35
C PHE A 159 11.25 1.84 -3.30
N ASP A 160 11.87 0.69 -3.05
CA ASP A 160 13.03 0.23 -3.84
C ASP A 160 12.64 -0.69 -5.02
N THR A 161 11.34 -1.01 -5.17
CA THR A 161 10.84 -1.87 -6.24
C THR A 161 9.90 -1.12 -7.18
N GLU A 162 10.08 -1.36 -8.49
CA GLU A 162 9.13 -0.94 -9.52
C GLU A 162 7.72 -1.46 -9.17
N PRO A 163 6.67 -0.61 -9.21
CA PRO A 163 5.32 -0.99 -8.79
C PRO A 163 4.83 -2.32 -9.37
N ASP A 164 4.96 -2.51 -10.69
CA ASP A 164 4.49 -3.71 -11.38
C ASP A 164 5.19 -5.00 -10.92
N GLN A 165 6.38 -4.87 -10.31
CA GLN A 165 7.14 -6.00 -9.79
C GLN A 165 6.87 -6.29 -8.32
N LEU A 166 6.31 -5.33 -7.55
CA LEU A 166 6.19 -5.41 -6.08
C LEU A 166 5.49 -6.68 -5.63
N TRP A 167 4.34 -7.01 -6.22
CA TRP A 167 3.60 -8.24 -5.89
C TRP A 167 4.42 -9.51 -6.10
N SER A 168 5.12 -9.60 -7.22
CA SER A 168 5.94 -10.76 -7.54
C SER A 168 7.17 -10.86 -6.63
N GLN A 169 7.77 -9.73 -6.23
CA GLN A 169 8.90 -9.70 -5.31
C GLN A 169 8.47 -10.05 -3.88
N ALA A 170 7.33 -9.53 -3.43
CA ALA A 170 6.76 -9.85 -2.14
C ALA A 170 6.39 -11.34 -2.02
N LEU A 171 5.83 -11.96 -3.06
CA LEU A 171 5.61 -13.41 -3.06
C LEU A 171 6.91 -14.22 -3.07
N ARG A 172 7.96 -13.72 -3.72
CA ARG A 172 9.27 -14.38 -3.73
C ARG A 172 9.95 -14.31 -2.37
N SER A 173 9.81 -13.21 -1.62
CA SER A 173 10.43 -13.07 -0.29
C SER A 173 9.86 -14.08 0.70
N LEU A 174 8.61 -14.53 0.53
CA LEU A 174 8.00 -15.60 1.33
C LEU A 174 8.58 -17.00 1.05
N GLY A 175 9.21 -17.21 -0.11
CA GLY A 175 9.76 -18.50 -0.50
C GLY A 175 8.70 -19.59 -0.74
N GLY A 176 9.13 -20.85 -0.75
CA GLY A 176 8.24 -22.01 -0.85
C GLY A 176 7.33 -22.01 -2.08
N GLU A 177 6.05 -22.37 -1.89
CA GLU A 177 5.03 -22.41 -2.94
C GLU A 177 4.67 -21.02 -3.48
N HIS A 178 4.84 -19.95 -2.68
CA HIS A 178 4.57 -18.57 -3.09
C HIS A 178 5.51 -18.09 -4.20
N THR A 179 6.72 -18.64 -4.26
CA THR A 179 7.66 -18.39 -5.37
C THR A 179 7.08 -18.89 -6.70
N LEU A 180 6.33 -20.00 -6.71
CA LEU A 180 5.67 -20.49 -7.93
C LEU A 180 4.55 -19.53 -8.38
N TRP A 181 3.79 -18.99 -7.42
CA TRP A 181 2.75 -17.99 -7.72
C TRP A 181 3.31 -16.72 -8.32
N SER A 182 4.49 -16.28 -7.86
CA SER A 182 5.17 -15.09 -8.40
C SER A 182 5.49 -15.18 -9.90
N MET A 183 5.55 -16.40 -10.46
CA MET A 183 5.86 -16.66 -11.87
C MET A 183 4.62 -16.84 -12.74
N MET A 184 3.42 -16.83 -12.16
CA MET A 184 2.18 -17.02 -12.94
C MET A 184 1.98 -15.82 -13.89
N PRO A 185 1.60 -16.05 -15.16
CA PRO A 185 1.25 -14.97 -16.09
C PRO A 185 -0.04 -14.26 -15.65
N ALA A 186 -0.15 -12.97 -15.94
CA ALA A 186 -1.31 -12.15 -15.56
C ALA A 186 -2.62 -12.64 -16.19
N ASP A 187 -2.53 -13.26 -17.37
CA ASP A 187 -3.62 -13.90 -18.06
C ASP A 187 -3.31 -15.40 -18.26
N PRO A 188 -4.14 -16.32 -17.72
CA PRO A 188 -3.95 -17.76 -17.87
C PRO A 188 -4.14 -18.28 -19.30
N GLU A 189 -4.65 -17.45 -20.22
CA GLU A 189 -4.79 -17.78 -21.65
C GLU A 189 -3.47 -17.72 -22.45
N TRP A 190 -2.35 -17.31 -21.82
CA TRP A 190 -1.03 -17.23 -22.46
C TRP A 190 -0.14 -18.47 -22.30
N ASN A 191 -0.71 -19.64 -21.97
CA ASN A 191 0.00 -20.93 -22.00
C ASN A 191 -0.43 -21.82 -23.17
#